data_AF-M1NUI3-F1
#
_entry.id   AF-M1NUI3-F1
#
_cell.length_a   1.000
_cell.length_b   1.000
_cell.length_c   1.000
_cell.angle_alpha   90.00
_cell.angle_beta   90.00
_cell.angle_gamma   90.00
#
_symmetry.space_group_name_H-M   'P 1'
#
loop_
_entity.id
_entity.type
_entity.pdbx_description
1 polymer ?
#
loop_
_entity_poly.entity_id
_entity_poly.type
_entity_poly.pdbx_seq_one_letter_code
_entity_poly.pdbx_strand_id
1 'polypeptide(L)'
;MTFTEIHRRLREEEDPARRRRLEQFVVEVVRNLPTYPVDQAALVALQVSDVVDIHRCEDLTQVIQRAWRLPVYPESEWRMLGHRPMTTATPIRFETPRETPAAGEPTTEAHYIDRDMLRTPAAGDTTGSSPRSLRSATGDAVHGWSRRVVHDAGAAGVYVDLHAELPAHSVAMLGNLWKIGAVAEWAEGLGSATSRQRVNPAAVSRMPAGPALPHRDAWYHLELNPQLGPEVFAEICLCVASILSGYSPQVWENPYVIRRRGPMRIIECEAAGYLAGGRLGAPRRRTCTEWFRLHSGNDEPLPEEFRWDLVLHTAARVEDLLRGDTEPVWMEAEAALGGD
;
A
#
# COMPACT_ATOMS: atom_id res chain seq x y z
N MET A 1 5.98 1.01 -15.37
CA MET A 1 5.45 -0.29 -15.86
C MET A 1 4.09 -0.49 -15.22
N THR A 2 3.06 -0.99 -15.92
CA THR A 2 1.68 -1.00 -15.39
C THR A 2 1.35 -2.24 -14.56
N PHE A 3 0.41 -2.14 -13.61
CA PHE A 3 -0.08 -3.28 -12.81
C PHE A 3 -0.55 -4.49 -13.64
N THR A 4 -1.00 -4.25 -14.88
CA THR A 4 -1.34 -5.27 -15.87
C THR A 4 -0.17 -6.19 -16.21
N GLU A 5 1.05 -5.65 -16.30
CA GLU A 5 2.25 -6.45 -16.58
C GLU A 5 2.62 -7.34 -15.39
N ILE A 6 2.45 -6.84 -14.17
CA ILE A 6 2.65 -7.65 -12.95
C ILE A 6 1.63 -8.79 -12.90
N HIS A 7 0.36 -8.50 -13.17
CA HIS A 7 -0.69 -9.53 -13.29
C HIS A 7 -0.29 -10.58 -14.33
N ARG A 8 0.11 -10.15 -15.53
CA ARG A 8 0.51 -11.03 -16.63
C ARG A 8 1.65 -11.96 -16.20
N ARG A 9 2.71 -11.42 -15.60
CA ARG A 9 3.86 -12.21 -15.12
C ARG A 9 3.51 -13.24 -14.06
N LEU A 10 2.61 -12.89 -13.12
CA LEU A 10 2.11 -13.85 -12.13
C LEU A 10 1.32 -14.99 -12.78
N ARG A 11 0.65 -14.73 -13.90
CA ARG A 11 -0.11 -15.72 -14.67
C ARG A 11 0.74 -16.56 -15.63
N GLU A 12 1.95 -16.10 -15.98
CA GLU A 12 2.90 -16.86 -16.81
C GLU A 12 3.51 -18.07 -16.08
N GLU A 13 3.48 -18.11 -14.75
CA GLU A 13 3.93 -19.28 -13.98
C GLU A 13 2.86 -20.38 -14.04
N GLU A 14 3.12 -21.40 -14.86
CA GLU A 14 2.20 -22.51 -15.12
C GLU A 14 2.19 -23.55 -13.99
N ASP A 15 3.28 -23.69 -13.23
CA ASP A 15 3.34 -24.61 -12.10
C ASP A 15 2.55 -24.03 -10.91
N PRO A 16 1.44 -24.67 -10.48
CA PRO A 16 0.58 -24.15 -9.41
C PRO A 16 1.32 -23.93 -8.09
N ALA A 17 2.29 -24.80 -7.76
CA ALA A 17 3.06 -24.69 -6.53
C ALA A 17 4.04 -23.51 -6.60
N ARG A 18 4.73 -23.35 -7.74
CA ARG A 18 5.63 -22.22 -7.96
C ARG A 18 4.86 -20.91 -7.99
N ARG A 19 3.74 -20.87 -8.71
CA ARG A 19 2.87 -19.69 -8.82
C ARG A 19 2.37 -19.26 -7.45
N ARG A 20 1.93 -20.20 -6.62
CA ARG A 20 1.52 -19.85 -5.26
C ARG A 20 2.65 -19.25 -4.43
N ARG A 21 3.86 -19.80 -4.47
CA ARG A 21 5.00 -19.21 -3.75
C ARG A 21 5.32 -17.81 -4.24
N LEU A 22 5.26 -17.60 -5.56
CA LEU A 22 5.45 -16.29 -6.16
C LEU A 22 4.37 -15.30 -5.70
N GLU A 23 3.10 -15.69 -5.72
CA GLU A 23 1.96 -14.89 -5.23
C GLU A 23 2.15 -14.50 -3.75
N GLN A 24 2.42 -15.48 -2.88
CA GLN A 24 2.69 -15.23 -1.45
C GLN A 24 3.88 -14.30 -1.25
N PHE A 25 4.95 -14.48 -2.03
CA PHE A 25 6.15 -13.66 -1.95
C PHE A 25 5.87 -12.23 -2.39
N VAL A 26 5.14 -12.01 -3.49
CA VAL A 26 4.73 -10.67 -3.93
C VAL A 26 3.91 -9.97 -2.85
N VAL A 27 2.94 -10.65 -2.22
CA VAL A 27 2.17 -10.08 -1.11
C VAL A 27 3.08 -9.60 0.01
N GLU A 28 3.98 -10.48 0.46
CA GLU A 28 4.81 -10.20 1.63
C GLU A 28 5.90 -9.18 1.33
N VAL A 29 6.47 -9.12 0.11
CA VAL A 29 7.39 -8.05 -0.27
C VAL A 29 6.65 -6.72 -0.37
N VAL A 30 5.54 -6.65 -1.11
CA VAL A 30 4.77 -5.40 -1.27
C VAL A 30 4.33 -4.84 0.08
N ARG A 31 3.83 -5.71 0.96
CA ARG A 31 3.39 -5.33 2.31
C ARG A 31 4.53 -4.76 3.16
N ASN A 32 5.73 -5.34 3.08
CA ASN A 32 6.84 -5.03 3.98
C ASN A 32 7.93 -4.14 3.37
N LEU A 33 7.73 -3.65 2.15
CA LEU A 33 8.65 -2.74 1.47
C LEU A 33 8.00 -1.36 1.20
N PRO A 34 7.64 -0.60 2.26
CA PRO A 34 6.96 0.68 2.15
C PRO A 34 7.87 1.83 1.71
N THR A 35 9.14 1.58 1.38
CA THR A 35 10.09 2.59 0.88
C THR A 35 9.98 2.83 -0.62
N TYR A 36 9.27 1.95 -1.34
CA TYR A 36 9.02 2.08 -2.77
C TYR A 36 7.51 2.01 -3.03
N PRO A 37 7.00 2.67 -4.09
CA PRO A 37 5.64 2.51 -4.61
C PRO A 37 5.23 1.03 -4.77
N VAL A 38 3.93 0.76 -4.70
CA VAL A 38 3.39 -0.62 -4.73
C VAL A 38 3.80 -1.39 -5.99
N ASP A 39 3.77 -0.75 -7.16
CA ASP A 39 4.18 -1.34 -8.43
C ASP A 39 5.67 -1.67 -8.45
N GLN A 40 6.50 -0.77 -7.92
CA GLN A 40 7.95 -1.00 -7.79
C GLN A 40 8.26 -2.12 -6.80
N ALA A 41 7.61 -2.15 -5.64
CA ALA A 41 7.78 -3.23 -4.67
C ALA A 41 7.39 -4.60 -5.24
N ALA A 42 6.30 -4.66 -6.03
CA ALA A 42 5.91 -5.88 -6.73
C ALA A 42 6.94 -6.28 -7.81
N LEU A 43 7.50 -5.30 -8.52
CA LEU A 43 8.59 -5.52 -9.48
C LEU A 43 9.85 -6.10 -8.82
N VAL A 44 10.24 -5.54 -7.68
CA VAL A 44 11.35 -6.07 -6.87
C VAL A 44 11.07 -7.54 -6.54
N ALA A 45 9.88 -7.86 -6.03
CA ALA A 45 9.51 -9.22 -5.68
C ALA A 45 9.63 -10.19 -6.86
N LEU A 46 9.14 -9.80 -8.04
CA LEU A 46 9.25 -10.62 -9.26
C LEU A 46 10.71 -10.83 -9.66
N GLN A 47 11.54 -9.79 -9.65
CA GLN A 47 12.94 -9.86 -10.07
C GLN A 47 13.81 -10.70 -9.12
N VAL A 48 13.53 -10.67 -7.81
CA VAL A 48 14.37 -11.37 -6.82
C VAL A 48 13.83 -12.75 -6.43
N SER A 49 12.65 -13.14 -6.92
CA SER A 49 11.99 -14.41 -6.55
C SER A 49 12.90 -15.64 -6.72
N ASP A 50 13.47 -15.83 -7.92
CA ASP A 50 14.42 -16.92 -8.19
C ASP A 50 15.72 -16.75 -7.40
N VAL A 51 16.18 -15.51 -7.26
CA VAL A 51 17.41 -15.14 -6.55
C VAL A 51 17.31 -15.56 -5.09
N VAL A 52 16.17 -15.35 -4.41
CA VAL A 52 15.98 -15.74 -3.01
C VAL A 52 15.43 -17.16 -2.81
N ASP A 53 15.28 -17.91 -3.90
CA ASP A 53 14.92 -19.33 -3.91
C ASP A 53 13.58 -19.64 -3.23
N ILE A 54 12.57 -18.78 -3.48
CA ILE A 54 11.25 -18.87 -2.82
C ILE A 54 10.48 -20.16 -3.15
N HIS A 55 10.80 -20.78 -4.29
CA HIS A 55 10.14 -22.00 -4.73
C HIS A 55 10.54 -23.22 -3.90
N ARG A 56 11.61 -23.11 -3.08
CA ARG A 56 11.98 -24.14 -2.09
C ARG A 56 11.35 -23.93 -0.72
N CYS A 57 10.57 -22.86 -0.52
CA CYS A 57 9.90 -22.63 0.76
C CYS A 57 8.78 -23.66 0.99
N GLU A 58 8.76 -24.25 2.18
CA GLU A 58 7.75 -25.27 2.57
C GLU A 58 6.43 -24.64 3.04
N ASP A 59 6.47 -23.41 3.54
CA ASP A 59 5.30 -22.71 4.06
C ASP A 59 5.42 -21.18 3.91
N LEU A 60 4.31 -20.48 4.24
CA LEU A 60 4.26 -19.02 4.23
C LEU A 60 5.25 -18.40 5.23
N THR A 61 5.57 -19.07 6.34
CA THR A 61 6.52 -18.53 7.34
C THR A 61 7.91 -18.37 6.72
N GLN A 62 8.37 -19.36 5.96
CA GLN A 62 9.64 -19.27 5.23
C GLN A 62 9.60 -18.17 4.16
N VAL A 63 8.49 -18.03 3.43
CA VAL A 63 8.31 -16.93 2.47
C VAL A 63 8.40 -15.56 3.16
N ILE A 64 7.72 -15.38 4.29
CA ILE A 64 7.78 -14.15 5.10
C ILE A 64 9.21 -13.86 5.54
N GLN A 65 9.95 -14.86 6.03
CA GLN A 65 11.35 -14.69 6.43
C GLN A 65 12.24 -14.25 5.26
N ARG A 66 11.99 -14.75 4.05
CA ARG A 66 12.70 -14.30 2.84
C ARG A 66 12.33 -12.87 2.48
N ALA A 67 11.05 -12.52 2.50
CA ALA A 67 10.57 -11.17 2.18
C ALA A 67 11.08 -10.11 3.16
N TRP A 68 11.07 -10.40 4.47
CA TRP A 68 11.53 -9.47 5.52
C TRP A 68 13.04 -9.20 5.48
N ARG A 69 13.82 -10.10 4.88
CA ARG A 69 15.28 -9.99 4.77
C ARG A 69 15.71 -9.49 3.40
N LEU A 70 14.89 -8.69 2.72
CA LEU A 70 15.26 -8.02 1.46
C LEU A 70 15.65 -6.55 1.73
N PRO A 71 16.88 -6.27 2.22
CA PRO A 71 17.42 -4.92 2.18
C PRO A 71 17.68 -4.54 0.72
N VAL A 72 16.73 -3.85 0.11
CA VAL A 72 16.86 -3.33 -1.26
C VAL A 72 17.23 -1.88 -1.15
N TYR A 73 18.50 -1.57 -1.39
CA TYR A 73 19.04 -0.22 -1.32
C TYR A 73 19.64 0.20 -2.66
N PRO A 74 19.62 1.51 -2.96
CA PRO A 74 20.33 2.06 -4.10
C PRO A 74 21.84 1.83 -3.96
N GLU A 75 22.54 1.75 -5.09
CA GLU A 75 23.99 1.53 -5.12
C GLU A 75 24.76 2.58 -4.32
N SER A 76 24.33 3.85 -4.38
CA SER A 76 24.92 4.93 -3.59
C SER A 76 24.84 4.67 -2.09
N GLU A 77 23.71 4.18 -1.59
CA GLU A 77 23.55 3.83 -0.18
C GLU A 77 24.43 2.66 0.23
N TRP A 78 24.49 1.62 -0.61
CA TRP A 78 25.41 0.52 -0.41
C TRP A 78 26.87 0.97 -0.33
N ARG A 79 27.31 1.86 -1.24
CA ARG A 79 28.66 2.44 -1.22
C ARG A 79 28.92 3.22 0.06
N MET A 80 27.94 3.96 0.56
CA MET A 80 28.05 4.66 1.86
C MET A 80 28.17 3.71 3.04
N LEU A 81 27.54 2.54 2.96
CA LEU A 81 27.70 1.46 3.95
C LEU A 81 29.04 0.72 3.81
N GLY A 82 29.86 1.08 2.83
CA GLY A 82 31.15 0.45 2.57
C GLY A 82 31.03 -0.83 1.73
N HIS A 83 29.96 -0.97 0.93
CA HIS A 83 29.74 -2.11 0.06
C HIS A 83 29.83 -1.73 -1.42
N ARG A 84 30.13 -2.71 -2.29
CA ARG A 84 30.10 -2.57 -3.75
C ARG A 84 29.45 -3.79 -4.40
N PRO A 85 28.75 -3.65 -5.54
CA PRO A 85 28.15 -4.80 -6.20
C PRO A 85 29.20 -5.84 -6.60
N MET A 86 28.84 -7.12 -6.50
CA MET A 86 29.58 -8.21 -7.12
C MET A 86 29.55 -8.07 -8.64
N THR A 87 30.52 -8.66 -9.35
CA THR A 87 30.47 -8.73 -10.81
C THR A 87 29.29 -9.56 -11.33
N THR A 88 28.76 -10.46 -10.50
CA THR A 88 27.58 -11.29 -10.76
C THR A 88 26.28 -10.68 -10.21
N ALA A 89 26.34 -9.48 -9.61
CA ALA A 89 25.17 -8.84 -9.04
C ALA A 89 24.11 -8.57 -10.11
N THR A 90 22.85 -8.81 -9.77
CA THR A 90 21.73 -8.51 -10.68
C THR A 90 21.10 -7.19 -10.25
N PRO A 91 21.31 -6.08 -11.00
CA PRO A 91 20.75 -4.80 -10.62
C PRO A 91 19.23 -4.80 -10.77
N ILE A 92 18.55 -4.38 -9.72
CA ILE A 92 17.12 -4.07 -9.72
C ILE A 92 16.99 -2.63 -10.21
N ARG A 93 16.32 -2.44 -11.36
CA ARG A 93 16.19 -1.12 -12.00
C ARG A 93 14.75 -0.66 -11.95
N PHE A 94 14.49 0.41 -11.21
CA PHE A 94 13.24 1.16 -11.21
C PHE A 94 13.55 2.64 -10.92
N GLU A 95 12.59 3.52 -11.21
CA GLU A 95 12.72 4.95 -10.98
C GLU A 95 12.74 5.25 -9.48
N THR A 96 13.70 6.05 -9.00
CA THR A 96 13.74 6.38 -7.57
C THR A 96 12.45 7.14 -7.17
N PRO A 97 11.74 6.72 -6.11
CA PRO A 97 10.51 7.37 -5.70
C PRO A 97 10.75 8.83 -5.33
N ARG A 98 9.90 9.74 -5.84
CA ARG A 98 10.02 11.17 -5.55
C ARG A 98 9.29 11.50 -4.24
N GLU A 99 9.91 12.28 -3.35
CA GLU A 99 9.28 12.73 -2.09
C GLU A 99 8.20 13.81 -2.30
N THR A 100 8.25 14.51 -3.43
CA THR A 100 7.32 15.57 -3.84
C THR A 100 7.28 15.59 -5.37
N PRO A 101 6.23 16.14 -6.02
CA PRO A 101 6.27 16.45 -7.44
C PRO A 101 7.23 17.63 -7.70
N ALA A 102 8.50 17.51 -7.34
CA ALA A 102 9.53 18.45 -7.70
C ALA A 102 9.84 18.28 -9.20
N ALA A 103 9.87 19.40 -9.92
CA ALA A 103 10.23 19.44 -11.33
C ALA A 103 11.69 18.98 -11.52
N GLY A 104 11.88 17.86 -12.24
CA GLY A 104 13.18 17.26 -12.54
C GLY A 104 13.02 15.96 -13.32
N GLU A 105 14.09 15.54 -14.02
CA GLU A 105 14.11 14.26 -14.75
C GLU A 105 14.09 13.07 -13.78
N PRO A 106 13.36 11.97 -14.09
CA PRO A 106 13.39 10.76 -13.28
C PRO A 106 14.81 10.22 -13.21
N THR A 107 15.35 10.08 -12.01
CA THR A 107 16.63 9.40 -11.82
C THR A 107 16.39 7.90 -11.71
N THR A 108 17.03 7.12 -12.58
CA THR A 108 17.06 5.67 -12.47
C THR A 108 18.38 5.29 -11.81
N GLU A 109 18.33 4.75 -10.60
CA GLU A 109 19.49 4.21 -9.91
C GLU A 109 19.40 2.68 -9.84
N ALA A 110 20.53 1.99 -9.95
CA ALA A 110 20.58 0.55 -9.73
C ALA A 110 20.42 0.26 -8.23
N HIS A 111 19.49 -0.62 -7.91
CA HIS A 111 19.25 -1.12 -6.56
C HIS A 111 19.76 -2.55 -6.45
N TYR A 112 20.20 -2.94 -5.26
CA TYR A 112 20.76 -4.26 -5.01
C TYR A 112 20.27 -4.81 -3.67
N ILE A 113 20.25 -6.14 -3.57
CA ILE A 113 20.06 -6.86 -2.32
C ILE A 113 21.41 -7.12 -1.65
N ASP A 114 21.44 -7.24 -0.33
CA ASP A 114 22.67 -7.48 0.47
C ASP A 114 23.53 -8.64 -0.06
N ARG A 115 22.90 -9.73 -0.51
CA ARG A 115 23.60 -10.92 -1.03
C ARG A 115 24.48 -10.61 -2.25
N ASP A 116 24.12 -9.62 -3.04
CA ASP A 116 24.82 -9.23 -4.26
C ASP A 116 25.94 -8.22 -3.98
N MET A 117 26.23 -7.94 -2.71
CA MET A 117 27.12 -6.88 -2.27
C MET A 117 28.36 -7.45 -1.58
N LEU A 118 29.54 -6.92 -1.92
CA LEU A 118 30.81 -7.21 -1.26
C LEU A 118 31.19 -6.05 -0.35
N ARG A 119 31.65 -6.36 0.86
CA ARG A 119 32.28 -5.37 1.72
C ARG A 119 33.57 -4.89 1.07
N THR A 120 33.70 -3.58 0.90
CA THR A 120 34.93 -2.96 0.43
C THR A 120 35.94 -3.01 1.57
N PRO A 121 37.14 -3.58 1.38
CA PRO A 121 38.20 -3.47 2.37
C PRO A 121 38.44 -1.97 2.63
N ALA A 122 38.43 -1.53 3.89
CA ALA A 122 38.63 -0.13 4.22
C ALA A 122 40.00 0.31 3.66
N ALA A 123 39.97 1.06 2.56
CA ALA A 123 41.12 1.87 2.18
C ALA A 123 41.24 2.93 3.27
N GLY A 124 42.39 2.96 3.94
CA GLY A 124 42.66 3.90 5.01
C GLY A 124 42.33 5.33 4.59
N ASP A 125 41.80 6.09 5.55
CA ASP A 125 41.48 7.51 5.48
C ASP A 125 42.01 8.23 4.25
N THR A 126 41.10 8.61 3.34
CA THR A 126 41.39 9.69 2.40
C THR A 126 40.14 10.51 2.12
N THR A 127 40.08 11.63 2.86
CA THR A 127 39.65 12.97 2.44
C THR A 127 38.17 13.23 2.09
N GLY A 128 37.52 13.98 3.00
CA GLY A 128 37.01 15.31 2.64
C GLY A 128 35.51 15.50 2.47
N SER A 129 34.71 14.43 2.38
CA SER A 129 33.24 14.54 2.34
C SER A 129 32.66 13.80 3.53
N SER A 130 32.02 14.52 4.47
CA SER A 130 31.38 13.88 5.62
C SER A 130 30.33 12.87 5.15
N PRO A 131 30.36 11.59 5.60
CA PRO A 131 29.37 10.56 5.26
C PRO A 131 27.91 10.98 5.51
N ARG A 132 27.73 12.02 6.33
CA ARG A 132 26.45 12.63 6.69
C ARG A 132 25.78 13.43 5.56
N SER A 133 26.53 14.01 4.61
CA SER A 133 25.94 14.88 3.57
C SER A 133 25.45 14.11 2.33
N LEU A 134 26.00 12.92 2.05
CA LEU A 134 25.51 12.01 1.01
C LEU A 134 24.34 11.14 1.51
N ARG A 135 24.32 10.82 2.81
CA ARG A 135 23.21 10.11 3.46
C ARG A 135 21.89 10.88 3.40
N SER A 136 21.93 12.21 3.31
CA SER A 136 20.70 13.00 3.30
C SER A 136 19.99 12.89 1.95
N ALA A 137 20.62 13.17 0.80
CA ALA A 137 19.85 13.30 -0.45
C ALA A 137 19.12 12.01 -0.91
N THR A 138 19.79 10.86 -1.02
CA THR A 138 19.17 9.61 -1.52
C THR A 138 18.48 8.81 -0.41
N GLY A 139 19.08 8.80 0.79
CA GLY A 139 18.50 8.17 1.97
C GLY A 139 17.24 8.88 2.45
N ASP A 140 17.19 10.22 2.35
CA ASP A 140 15.95 10.96 2.59
C ASP A 140 14.93 10.60 1.51
N ALA A 141 15.27 10.55 0.22
CA ALA A 141 14.29 10.18 -0.83
C ALA A 141 13.61 8.80 -0.61
N VAL A 142 14.40 7.76 -0.36
CA VAL A 142 13.89 6.37 -0.18
C VAL A 142 13.17 6.19 1.16
N HIS A 143 13.72 6.72 2.26
CA HIS A 143 13.06 6.62 3.57
C HIS A 143 11.92 7.61 3.74
N GLY A 144 12.00 8.75 3.09
CA GLY A 144 10.98 9.78 3.02
C GLY A 144 9.71 9.28 2.40
N TRP A 145 9.81 8.37 1.41
CA TRP A 145 8.63 7.74 0.84
C TRP A 145 7.79 7.05 1.91
N SER A 146 8.42 6.32 2.83
CA SER A 146 7.72 5.66 3.94
C SER A 146 7.20 6.63 5.03
N ARG A 147 7.75 7.85 5.11
CA ARG A 147 7.45 8.87 6.14
C ARG A 147 6.45 9.94 5.69
N ARG A 148 6.00 9.93 4.44
CA ARG A 148 4.99 10.89 3.99
C ARG A 148 3.66 10.65 4.67
N VAL A 149 3.24 11.64 5.44
CA VAL A 149 1.86 11.85 5.87
C VAL A 149 1.62 13.35 5.79
N VAL A 150 0.68 13.76 4.95
CA VAL A 150 0.16 15.12 4.94
C VAL A 150 -0.82 15.23 6.11
N HIS A 151 -0.48 16.09 7.06
CA HIS A 151 -1.27 16.31 8.26
C HIS A 151 -2.24 17.48 8.05
N ASP A 152 -3.53 17.18 8.02
CA ASP A 152 -4.58 18.19 8.05
C ASP A 152 -5.02 18.48 9.48
N ALA A 153 -4.58 19.62 10.04
CA ALA A 153 -4.90 20.01 11.43
C ALA A 153 -6.42 20.10 11.69
N GLY A 154 -7.22 20.40 10.66
CA GLY A 154 -8.68 20.46 10.75
C GLY A 154 -9.37 19.10 10.97
N ALA A 155 -8.70 17.99 10.65
CA ALA A 155 -9.28 16.65 10.79
C ALA A 155 -9.05 16.01 12.16
N ALA A 156 -8.11 16.54 12.96
CA ALA A 156 -7.74 15.96 14.26
C ALA A 156 -8.93 15.85 15.23
N GLY A 157 -9.90 16.78 15.14
CA GLY A 157 -11.10 16.77 15.98
C GLY A 157 -12.18 15.77 15.54
N VAL A 158 -12.14 15.27 14.30
CA VAL A 158 -13.18 14.37 13.75
C VAL A 158 -13.08 12.97 14.35
N TYR A 159 -11.86 12.50 14.59
CA TYR A 159 -11.59 11.12 15.03
C TYR A 159 -11.20 11.00 16.49
N VAL A 160 -11.61 11.97 17.33
CA VAL A 160 -11.27 11.98 18.76
C VAL A 160 -11.74 10.70 19.46
N ASP A 161 -12.91 10.18 19.08
CA ASP A 161 -13.48 8.96 19.67
C ASP A 161 -12.79 7.67 19.21
N LEU A 162 -12.06 7.71 18.08
CA LEU A 162 -11.25 6.58 17.59
C LEU A 162 -9.83 6.60 18.18
N HIS A 163 -9.38 7.73 18.73
CA HIS A 163 -8.00 7.94 19.19
C HIS A 163 -7.59 6.97 20.31
N ALA A 164 -8.52 6.46 21.12
CA ALA A 164 -8.20 5.52 22.19
C ALA A 164 -7.66 4.18 21.67
N GLU A 165 -8.10 3.74 20.49
CA GLU A 165 -7.75 2.44 19.89
C GLU A 165 -6.63 2.55 18.84
N LEU A 166 -6.25 3.78 18.45
CA LEU A 166 -5.35 4.04 17.33
C LEU A 166 -4.10 4.82 17.77
N PRO A 167 -2.92 4.45 17.25
CA PRO A 167 -1.74 5.31 17.34
C PRO A 167 -1.98 6.68 16.69
N ALA A 168 -1.35 7.73 17.22
CA ALA A 168 -1.50 9.09 16.70
C ALA A 168 -1.16 9.23 15.20
N HIS A 169 -0.19 8.46 14.70
CA HIS A 169 0.15 8.45 13.27
C HIS A 169 -0.98 7.89 12.40
N SER A 170 -1.72 6.88 12.87
CA SER A 170 -2.87 6.32 12.17
C SER A 170 -4.03 7.32 12.13
N VAL A 171 -4.28 8.01 13.25
CA VAL A 171 -5.30 9.08 13.33
C VAL A 171 -5.00 10.21 12.36
N ALA A 172 -3.74 10.62 12.23
CA ALA A 172 -3.33 11.60 11.24
C ALA A 172 -3.67 11.19 9.80
N MET A 173 -3.48 9.92 9.45
CA MET A 173 -3.82 9.39 8.13
C MET A 173 -5.34 9.36 7.88
N LEU A 174 -6.14 9.07 8.92
CA LEU A 174 -7.61 9.16 8.81
C LEU A 174 -8.07 10.57 8.45
N GLY A 175 -7.27 11.57 8.81
CA GLY A 175 -7.48 12.95 8.44
C GLY A 175 -7.53 13.21 6.94
N ASN A 176 -7.18 12.25 6.10
CA ASN A 176 -7.27 12.35 4.64
C ASN A 176 -8.54 11.69 4.05
N LEU A 177 -9.37 11.01 4.85
CA LEU A 177 -10.59 10.33 4.35
C LEU A 177 -11.61 11.30 3.72
N TRP A 178 -11.60 12.57 4.13
CA TRP A 178 -12.47 13.59 3.56
C TRP A 178 -12.28 13.73 2.05
N LYS A 179 -11.07 13.46 1.51
CA LYS A 179 -10.73 13.56 0.08
C LYS A 179 -11.54 12.60 -0.80
N ILE A 180 -12.17 11.57 -0.22
CA ILE A 180 -13.15 10.69 -0.88
C ILE A 180 -14.57 10.86 -0.31
N GLY A 181 -14.80 11.90 0.49
CA GLY A 181 -16.06 12.17 1.18
C GLY A 181 -16.42 11.14 2.27
N ALA A 182 -15.43 10.47 2.87
CA ALA A 182 -15.67 9.45 3.87
C ALA A 182 -15.37 9.94 5.30
N VAL A 183 -16.13 9.42 6.25
CA VAL A 183 -15.84 9.50 7.70
C VAL A 183 -15.93 8.11 8.30
N ALA A 184 -15.08 7.83 9.29
CA ALA A 184 -15.13 6.61 10.09
C ALA A 184 -15.76 6.89 11.45
N GLU A 185 -16.67 6.02 11.90
CA GLU A 185 -17.38 6.17 13.16
C GLU A 185 -17.69 4.81 13.81
N TRP A 186 -17.89 4.83 15.12
CA TRP A 186 -18.40 3.66 15.82
C TRP A 186 -19.88 3.46 15.52
N ALA A 187 -20.28 2.21 15.32
CA ALA A 187 -21.68 1.86 15.14
C ALA A 187 -22.11 0.73 16.09
N GLU A 188 -23.23 0.95 16.76
CA GLU A 188 -23.91 -0.11 17.50
C GLU A 188 -24.73 -1.00 16.54
N GLY A 189 -24.90 -2.27 16.90
CA GLY A 189 -25.82 -3.15 16.16
C GLY A 189 -25.28 -3.69 14.82
N LEU A 190 -23.96 -3.73 14.61
CA LEU A 190 -23.34 -4.42 13.47
C LEU A 190 -23.44 -5.96 13.56
N GLY A 191 -23.88 -6.50 14.70
CA GLY A 191 -23.98 -7.95 14.91
C GLY A 191 -22.60 -8.60 14.82
N SER A 192 -22.47 -9.61 13.96
CA SER A 192 -21.20 -10.29 13.71
C SER A 192 -20.31 -9.60 12.67
N ALA A 193 -20.76 -8.51 12.04
CA ALA A 193 -19.96 -7.78 11.07
C ALA A 193 -18.90 -6.92 11.77
N THR A 194 -17.71 -6.86 11.17
CA THR A 194 -16.60 -6.01 11.61
C THR A 194 -16.82 -4.55 11.21
N SER A 195 -17.42 -4.32 10.04
CA SER A 195 -17.81 -3.00 9.57
C SER A 195 -18.99 -3.02 8.60
N ARG A 196 -19.50 -1.83 8.29
CA ARG A 196 -20.45 -1.57 7.21
C ARG A 196 -20.10 -0.24 6.53
N GLN A 197 -20.11 -0.24 5.21
CA GLN A 197 -20.01 1.01 4.44
C GLN A 197 -21.42 1.46 4.07
N ARG A 198 -21.81 2.66 4.49
CA ARG A 198 -23.11 3.25 4.17
C ARG A 198 -22.92 4.53 3.36
N VAL A 199 -23.55 4.58 2.19
CA VAL A 199 -23.67 5.82 1.41
C VAL A 199 -24.75 6.69 2.05
N ASN A 200 -24.49 7.99 2.18
CA ASN A 200 -25.43 8.98 2.67
C ASN A 200 -26.12 9.69 1.48
N PRO A 201 -27.37 9.35 1.14
CA PRO A 201 -28.04 9.92 -0.04
C PRO A 201 -28.23 11.44 0.05
N ALA A 202 -28.33 11.98 1.27
CA ALA A 202 -28.53 13.42 1.48
C ALA A 202 -27.25 14.26 1.26
N ALA A 203 -26.08 13.62 1.22
CA ALA A 203 -24.81 14.29 0.99
C ALA A 203 -24.32 14.17 -0.46
N VAL A 204 -24.85 13.23 -1.26
CA VAL A 204 -24.40 12.94 -2.64
C VAL A 204 -24.37 14.16 -3.55
N SER A 205 -25.23 15.16 -3.33
CA SER A 205 -25.28 16.39 -4.14
C SER A 205 -24.37 17.51 -3.66
N ARG A 206 -23.58 17.30 -2.60
CA ARG A 206 -22.74 18.32 -1.96
C ARG A 206 -21.29 17.86 -1.96
N MET A 207 -20.38 18.72 -2.39
CA MET A 207 -18.95 18.42 -2.33
C MET A 207 -18.46 18.52 -0.87
N PRO A 208 -17.64 17.56 -0.38
CA PRO A 208 -17.05 17.65 0.94
C PRO A 208 -16.18 18.91 1.04
N ALA A 209 -16.41 19.72 2.07
CA ALA A 209 -15.86 21.07 2.13
C ALA A 209 -14.40 21.15 2.62
N GLY A 210 -13.86 20.07 3.18
CA GLY A 210 -12.49 20.05 3.70
C GLY A 210 -12.25 19.01 4.80
N PRO A 211 -11.07 19.06 5.45
CA PRO A 211 -10.64 18.05 6.44
C PRO A 211 -11.52 17.94 7.69
N ALA A 212 -12.22 19.02 8.07
CA ALA A 212 -13.17 19.03 9.19
C ALA A 212 -14.57 18.55 8.76
N LEU A 213 -14.66 17.53 7.89
CA LEU A 213 -15.89 17.05 7.27
C LEU A 213 -16.91 16.59 8.34
N PRO A 214 -18.06 17.26 8.49
CA PRO A 214 -19.10 16.80 9.41
C PRO A 214 -19.73 15.49 8.92
N HIS A 215 -20.08 14.60 9.84
CA HIS A 215 -20.66 13.28 9.52
C HIS A 215 -21.89 13.39 8.62
N ARG A 216 -22.79 14.34 8.89
CA ARG A 216 -24.01 14.59 8.10
C ARG A 216 -23.75 14.99 6.63
N ASP A 217 -22.56 15.51 6.35
CA ASP A 217 -22.16 16.04 5.05
C ASP A 217 -21.20 15.09 4.33
N ALA A 218 -20.82 13.99 4.97
CA ALA A 218 -20.02 12.93 4.37
C ALA A 218 -20.86 12.08 3.41
N TRP A 219 -20.28 11.71 2.28
CA TRP A 219 -20.84 10.76 1.31
C TRP A 219 -20.86 9.34 1.86
N TYR A 220 -19.83 8.95 2.61
CA TYR A 220 -19.68 7.61 3.16
C TYR A 220 -19.50 7.64 4.67
N HIS A 221 -20.24 6.78 5.34
CA HIS A 221 -20.01 6.41 6.72
C HIS A 221 -19.36 5.02 6.75
N LEU A 222 -18.15 4.96 7.28
CA LEU A 222 -17.45 3.72 7.58
C LEU A 222 -17.81 3.35 9.02
N GLU A 223 -18.90 2.59 9.16
CA GLU A 223 -19.42 2.14 10.45
C GLU A 223 -18.56 0.97 10.95
N LEU A 224 -17.92 1.14 12.10
CA LEU A 224 -16.95 0.20 12.68
C LEU A 224 -17.52 -0.46 13.92
N ASN A 225 -17.21 -1.74 14.09
CA ASN A 225 -17.57 -2.46 15.30
C ASN A 225 -16.62 -2.07 16.46
N PRO A 226 -17.13 -1.58 17.62
CA PRO A 226 -16.30 -1.21 18.77
C PRO A 226 -15.40 -2.33 19.32
N GLN A 227 -15.71 -3.60 19.03
CA GLN A 227 -14.91 -4.74 19.49
C GLN A 227 -13.66 -5.03 18.65
N LEU A 228 -13.37 -4.25 17.61
CA LEU A 228 -12.19 -4.45 16.74
C LEU A 228 -10.85 -4.23 17.45
N GLY A 229 -10.82 -3.40 18.49
CA GLY A 229 -9.59 -3.03 19.20
C GLY A 229 -8.50 -2.51 18.24
N PRO A 230 -7.28 -3.08 18.24
CA PRO A 230 -6.18 -2.60 17.40
C PRO A 230 -6.37 -2.84 15.89
N GLU A 231 -7.38 -3.60 15.47
CA GLU A 231 -7.65 -3.90 14.06
C GLU A 231 -8.43 -2.80 13.32
N VAL A 232 -8.87 -1.75 14.04
CA VAL A 232 -9.66 -0.64 13.49
C VAL A 232 -9.05 -0.06 12.22
N PHE A 233 -7.75 0.23 12.23
CA PHE A 233 -7.11 0.85 11.07
C PHE A 233 -7.06 -0.09 9.85
N ALA A 234 -6.88 -1.39 10.08
CA ALA A 234 -6.93 -2.40 9.02
C ALA A 234 -8.36 -2.57 8.47
N GLU A 235 -9.38 -2.38 9.30
CA GLU A 235 -10.79 -2.35 8.88
C GLU A 235 -11.11 -1.12 8.02
N ILE A 236 -10.61 0.04 8.40
CA ILE A 236 -10.75 1.25 7.59
C ILE A 236 -10.07 1.06 6.23
N CYS A 237 -8.87 0.48 6.18
CA CYS A 237 -8.18 0.19 4.91
C CYS A 237 -9.02 -0.71 3.98
N LEU A 238 -9.69 -1.73 4.52
CA LEU A 238 -10.60 -2.59 3.76
C LEU A 238 -11.80 -1.80 3.23
N CYS A 239 -12.40 -0.96 4.08
CA CYS A 239 -13.54 -0.14 3.68
C CYS A 239 -13.18 0.83 2.55
N VAL A 240 -12.03 1.49 2.66
CA VAL A 240 -11.51 2.38 1.64
C VAL A 240 -11.20 1.59 0.35
N ALA A 241 -10.58 0.41 0.46
CA ALA A 241 -10.31 -0.45 -0.69
C ALA A 241 -11.60 -0.82 -1.45
N SER A 242 -12.69 -1.10 -0.74
CA SER A 242 -14.00 -1.38 -1.32
C SER A 242 -14.58 -0.21 -2.13
N ILE A 243 -14.37 1.02 -1.66
CA ILE A 243 -14.78 2.24 -2.38
C ILE A 243 -13.88 2.45 -3.60
N LEU A 244 -12.55 2.42 -3.43
CA LEU A 244 -11.60 2.75 -4.49
C LEU A 244 -11.55 1.70 -5.61
N SER A 245 -11.83 0.44 -5.30
CA SER A 245 -11.99 -0.63 -6.31
C SER A 245 -13.31 -0.56 -7.10
N GLY A 246 -14.26 0.30 -6.68
CA GLY A 246 -15.57 0.45 -7.31
C GLY A 246 -16.59 -0.63 -6.93
N TYR A 247 -16.33 -1.40 -5.88
CA TYR A 247 -17.27 -2.39 -5.35
C TYR A 247 -18.37 -1.79 -4.47
N SER A 248 -18.06 -0.66 -3.86
CA SER A 248 -19.02 0.33 -3.38
C SER A 248 -19.22 1.43 -4.44
N PRO A 249 -20.40 2.07 -4.51
CA PRO A 249 -20.62 3.19 -5.44
C PRO A 249 -19.52 4.24 -5.25
N GLN A 250 -19.00 4.78 -6.35
CA GLN A 250 -18.08 5.92 -6.35
C GLN A 250 -18.92 7.17 -6.62
N VAL A 251 -19.32 7.86 -5.54
CA VAL A 251 -20.31 8.94 -5.55
C VAL A 251 -19.89 10.07 -6.47
N TRP A 252 -18.58 10.33 -6.58
CA TRP A 252 -17.99 11.33 -7.47
C TRP A 252 -18.05 10.97 -8.96
N GLU A 253 -18.21 9.69 -9.32
CA GLU A 253 -18.44 9.27 -10.71
C GLU A 253 -19.94 9.13 -11.00
N ASN A 254 -20.59 8.24 -10.25
CA ASN A 254 -22.02 8.00 -10.35
C ASN A 254 -22.54 7.34 -9.06
N PRO A 255 -23.36 8.03 -8.27
CA PRO A 255 -23.83 7.54 -6.98
C PRO A 255 -24.83 6.37 -7.08
N TYR A 256 -25.37 6.11 -8.28
CA TYR A 256 -26.38 5.07 -8.52
C TYR A 256 -25.82 3.81 -9.18
N VAL A 257 -24.56 3.84 -9.64
CA VAL A 257 -23.95 2.72 -10.35
C VAL A 257 -23.03 1.96 -9.41
N ILE A 258 -23.41 0.71 -9.13
CA ILE A 258 -22.50 -0.29 -8.59
C ILE A 258 -21.90 -1.03 -9.79
N ARG A 259 -20.59 -0.86 -10.04
CA ARG A 259 -19.91 -1.66 -11.08
C ARG A 259 -20.08 -3.14 -10.72
N ARG A 260 -20.33 -4.00 -11.73
CA ARG A 260 -20.64 -5.43 -11.52
C ARG A 260 -19.67 -6.04 -10.51
N ARG A 261 -20.22 -6.47 -9.37
CA ARG A 261 -19.48 -7.10 -8.28
C ARG A 261 -19.00 -8.47 -8.76
N GLY A 262 -17.71 -8.58 -9.05
CA GLY A 262 -17.08 -9.87 -9.37
C GLY A 262 -17.18 -10.86 -8.19
N PRO A 263 -17.02 -12.16 -8.45
CA PRO A 263 -17.11 -13.19 -7.40
C PRO A 263 -16.05 -12.98 -6.29
N MET A 264 -14.91 -12.40 -6.64
CA MET A 264 -13.76 -12.20 -5.73
C MET A 264 -13.81 -10.91 -4.92
N ARG A 265 -14.92 -10.14 -4.95
CA ARG A 265 -14.94 -8.76 -4.42
C ARG A 265 -14.41 -8.61 -2.99
N ILE A 266 -14.83 -9.51 -2.09
CA ILE A 266 -14.48 -9.42 -0.66
C ILE A 266 -13.00 -9.74 -0.50
N ILE A 267 -12.53 -10.78 -1.17
CA ILE A 267 -11.15 -11.26 -1.12
C ILE A 267 -10.20 -10.21 -1.71
N GLU A 268 -10.56 -9.59 -2.83
CA GLU A 268 -9.76 -8.52 -3.45
C GLU A 268 -9.69 -7.26 -2.58
N CYS A 269 -10.80 -6.85 -1.93
CA CYS A 269 -10.80 -5.76 -0.96
C CYS A 269 -9.94 -6.07 0.27
N GLU A 270 -10.08 -7.28 0.81
CA GLU A 270 -9.28 -7.75 1.94
C GLU A 270 -7.80 -7.77 1.58
N ALA A 271 -7.43 -8.27 0.39
CA ALA A 271 -6.06 -8.28 -0.10
C ALA A 271 -5.50 -6.86 -0.26
N ALA A 272 -6.24 -5.96 -0.92
CA ALA A 272 -5.79 -4.58 -1.13
C ALA A 272 -5.65 -3.82 0.18
N GLY A 273 -6.62 -3.94 1.09
CA GLY A 273 -6.56 -3.35 2.43
C GLY A 273 -5.44 -3.95 3.28
N TYR A 274 -5.17 -5.26 3.13
CA TYR A 274 -4.05 -5.93 3.79
C TYR A 274 -2.70 -5.40 3.30
N LEU A 275 -2.50 -5.26 1.99
CA LEU A 275 -1.26 -4.71 1.42
C LEU A 275 -1.03 -3.27 1.86
N ALA A 276 -2.02 -2.39 1.65
CA ALA A 276 -1.93 -0.99 2.03
C ALA A 276 -1.74 -0.81 3.54
N GLY A 277 -2.53 -1.53 4.34
CA GLY A 277 -2.46 -1.46 5.79
C GLY A 277 -1.07 -1.79 6.32
N GLY A 278 -0.43 -2.87 5.85
CA GLY A 278 0.92 -3.21 6.30
C GLY A 278 1.97 -2.14 5.97
N ARG A 279 1.83 -1.49 4.80
CA ARG A 279 2.72 -0.41 4.34
C ARG A 279 2.52 0.88 5.14
N LEU A 280 1.31 1.09 5.67
CA LEU A 280 0.92 2.20 6.54
C LEU A 280 1.14 1.92 8.04
N GLY A 281 1.70 0.74 8.40
CA GLY A 281 1.99 0.37 9.79
C GLY A 281 0.82 -0.29 10.54
N ALA A 282 -0.26 -0.65 9.85
CA ALA A 282 -1.36 -1.41 10.43
C ALA A 282 -0.89 -2.80 10.90
N PRO A 283 -1.38 -3.29 12.06
CA PRO A 283 -1.11 -4.66 12.47
C PRO A 283 -1.68 -5.67 11.46
N ARG A 284 -1.14 -6.89 11.47
CA ARG A 284 -1.82 -8.01 10.80
C ARG A 284 -3.13 -8.28 11.54
N ARG A 285 -4.20 -8.48 10.78
CA ARG A 285 -5.47 -8.95 11.33
C ARG A 285 -5.29 -10.32 11.95
N ARG A 286 -5.89 -10.53 13.12
CA ARG A 286 -5.95 -11.82 13.83
C ARG A 286 -7.14 -12.64 13.37
N THR A 287 -8.18 -11.97 12.84
CA THR A 287 -9.36 -12.62 12.27
C THR A 287 -8.99 -13.42 11.02
N CYS A 288 -9.42 -14.70 11.00
CA CYS A 288 -9.18 -15.63 9.91
C CYS A 288 -10.17 -15.34 8.76
N THR A 289 -9.93 -14.26 8.02
CA THR A 289 -10.73 -13.88 6.86
C THR A 289 -10.50 -14.85 5.70
N GLU A 290 -11.36 -14.79 4.68
CA GLU A 290 -11.20 -15.66 3.50
C GLU A 290 -9.90 -15.37 2.76
N TRP A 291 -9.51 -14.10 2.63
CA TRP A 291 -8.20 -13.73 2.13
C TRP A 291 -7.07 -14.38 2.95
N PHE A 292 -7.15 -14.32 4.28
CA PHE A 292 -6.11 -14.91 5.14
C PHE A 292 -6.00 -16.42 4.93
N ARG A 293 -7.12 -17.12 4.76
CA ARG A 293 -7.14 -18.56 4.46
C ARG A 293 -6.48 -18.88 3.12
N LEU A 294 -6.80 -18.13 2.07
CA LEU A 294 -6.23 -18.33 0.73
C LEU A 294 -4.74 -17.97 0.71
N HIS A 295 -4.35 -16.84 1.29
CA HIS A 295 -2.96 -16.39 1.35
C HIS A 295 -2.08 -17.32 2.20
N SER A 296 -2.59 -17.80 3.34
CA SER A 296 -1.83 -18.68 4.25
C SER A 296 -1.93 -20.16 3.87
N GLY A 297 -2.86 -20.53 3.00
CA GLY A 297 -3.12 -21.89 2.57
C GLY A 297 -1.88 -22.55 1.98
N ASN A 298 -1.78 -23.87 2.15
CA ASN A 298 -0.66 -24.67 1.66
C ASN A 298 -0.89 -25.46 0.36
N ASP A 299 -2.11 -25.39 -0.19
CA ASP A 299 -2.57 -26.35 -1.19
C ASP A 299 -2.70 -25.75 -2.60
N GLU A 300 -3.36 -24.60 -2.78
CA GLU A 300 -3.74 -24.09 -4.12
C GLU A 300 -3.38 -22.61 -4.31
N PRO A 301 -2.95 -22.18 -5.53
CA PRO A 301 -2.75 -20.77 -5.85
C PRO A 301 -4.07 -19.99 -5.77
N LEU A 302 -3.98 -18.65 -5.86
CA LEU A 302 -5.19 -17.82 -5.89
C LEU A 302 -6.05 -18.15 -7.13
N PRO A 303 -7.40 -18.07 -7.00
CA PRO A 303 -8.33 -18.36 -8.09
C PRO A 303 -8.04 -17.61 -9.39
N GLU A 304 -8.47 -18.18 -10.52
CA GLU A 304 -8.27 -17.56 -11.83
C GLU A 304 -8.91 -16.18 -11.97
N GLU A 305 -10.02 -15.97 -11.27
CA GLU A 305 -10.77 -14.73 -11.24
C GLU A 305 -10.12 -13.65 -10.36
N PHE A 306 -9.07 -13.98 -9.59
CA PHE A 306 -8.39 -13.00 -8.74
C PHE A 306 -7.56 -12.01 -9.57
N ARG A 307 -7.89 -10.72 -9.47
CA ARG A 307 -7.28 -9.65 -10.29
C ARG A 307 -6.17 -8.93 -9.55
N TRP A 308 -4.94 -9.40 -9.75
CA TRP A 308 -3.72 -8.78 -9.23
C TRP A 308 -3.56 -7.31 -9.61
N ASP A 309 -3.92 -6.96 -10.83
CA ASP A 309 -3.88 -5.60 -11.35
C ASP A 309 -4.80 -4.67 -10.55
N LEU A 310 -6.05 -5.10 -10.29
CA LEU A 310 -6.98 -4.35 -9.47
C LEU A 310 -6.50 -4.25 -8.01
N VAL A 311 -6.04 -5.35 -7.42
CA VAL A 311 -5.62 -5.39 -6.01
C VAL A 311 -4.42 -4.50 -5.75
N LEU A 312 -3.38 -4.59 -6.58
CA LEU A 312 -2.18 -3.77 -6.44
C LEU A 312 -2.47 -2.30 -6.73
N HIS A 313 -3.27 -2.00 -7.76
CA HIS A 313 -3.70 -0.64 -8.05
C HIS A 313 -4.53 -0.03 -6.92
N THR A 314 -5.47 -0.81 -6.36
CA THR A 314 -6.29 -0.37 -5.23
C THR A 314 -5.44 -0.16 -3.98
N ALA A 315 -4.50 -1.07 -3.69
CA ALA A 315 -3.58 -0.92 -2.57
C ALA A 315 -2.74 0.37 -2.67
N ALA A 316 -2.24 0.70 -3.86
CA ALA A 316 -1.53 1.95 -4.11
C ALA A 316 -2.42 3.17 -3.81
N ARG A 317 -3.65 3.18 -4.35
CA ARG A 317 -4.59 4.28 -4.12
C ARG A 317 -5.02 4.43 -2.65
N VAL A 318 -5.15 3.33 -1.92
CA VAL A 318 -5.43 3.36 -0.46
C VAL A 318 -4.25 3.98 0.28
N GLU A 319 -3.02 3.56 -0.04
CA GLU A 319 -1.81 4.13 0.55
C GLU A 319 -1.70 5.63 0.26
N ASP A 320 -1.79 6.03 -1.02
CA ASP A 320 -1.68 7.42 -1.45
C ASP A 320 -2.77 8.30 -0.82
N LEU A 321 -4.00 7.80 -0.73
CA LEU A 321 -5.10 8.49 -0.04
C LEU A 321 -4.77 8.73 1.43
N LEU A 322 -4.43 7.67 2.18
CA LEU A 322 -4.24 7.76 3.62
C LEU A 322 -2.96 8.51 4.00
N ARG A 323 -1.93 8.49 3.15
CA ARG A 323 -0.76 9.38 3.27
C ARG A 323 -1.07 10.83 2.92
N GLY A 324 -2.18 11.07 2.21
CA GLY A 324 -2.60 12.40 1.78
C GLY A 324 -1.91 12.88 0.50
N ASP A 325 -1.32 11.97 -0.28
CA ASP A 325 -0.65 12.24 -1.56
C ASP A 325 -1.65 12.49 -2.71
N THR A 326 -2.95 12.30 -2.47
CA THR A 326 -4.02 12.52 -3.44
C THR A 326 -4.66 13.89 -3.32
N GLU A 327 -5.16 14.43 -4.43
CA GLU A 327 -6.12 15.53 -4.42
C GLU A 327 -7.53 15.00 -4.10
N PRO A 328 -8.46 15.84 -3.61
CA PRO A 328 -9.85 15.44 -3.45
C PRO A 328 -10.49 14.99 -4.76
N VAL A 329 -11.21 13.87 -4.76
CA VAL A 329 -11.69 13.19 -5.98
C VAL A 329 -12.66 14.01 -6.83
N TRP A 330 -13.28 15.05 -6.27
CA TRP A 330 -14.16 15.95 -7.03
C TRP A 330 -13.43 17.10 -7.71
N MET A 331 -12.18 17.41 -7.33
CA MET A 331 -11.38 18.42 -8.04
C MET A 331 -11.07 17.98 -9.47
N GLU A 332 -10.85 16.67 -9.68
CA GLU A 332 -10.69 16.08 -11.01
C GLU A 332 -12.02 16.13 -11.81
N ALA A 333 -13.15 15.93 -11.14
CA ALA A 333 -14.48 16.01 -11.76
C ALA A 333 -14.85 17.45 -12.16
N GLU A 334 -14.51 18.45 -11.34
CA GLU A 334 -14.70 19.87 -11.67
C GLU A 334 -13.79 20.31 -12.83
N ALA A 335 -12.53 19.86 -12.85
CA ALA A 335 -11.61 20.14 -13.96
C ALA A 335 -12.09 19.54 -15.30
N ALA A 336 -12.75 18.37 -15.26
CA ALA A 336 -13.35 17.75 -16.44
C ALA A 336 -14.63 18.47 -16.94
N LEU A 337 -15.30 19.23 -16.06
CA LEU A 337 -16.54 19.98 -16.38
C LEU A 337 -16.28 21.46 -16.73
N GLY A 338 -15.16 22.03 -16.29
CA GLY A 338 -14.78 23.44 -16.54
C GLY A 338 -13.94 23.66 -17.80
N GLY A 339 -13.79 22.64 -18.65
CA GLY A 339 -12.97 22.66 -19.86
C GLY A 339 -13.71 22.90 -21.18
N ASP A 340 -14.91 23.51 -21.14
CA ASP A 340 -15.69 23.91 -22.32
C ASP A 340 -15.58 25.41 -22.63
#